data_AF-A0A1F7BLX5-F1
#
_entry.id   AF-A0A1F7BLX5-F1
#
_cell.length_a   1.000
_cell.length_b   1.000
_cell.length_c   1.000
_cell.angle_alpha   90.00
_cell.angle_beta   90.00
_cell.angle_gamma   90.00
#
_symmetry.space_group_name_H-M   'P 1'
#
loop_
_entity.id
_entity.type
_entity.pdbx_description
1 polymer ?
#
loop_
_entity_poly.entity_id
_entity_poly.type
_entity_poly.pdbx_seq_one_letter_code
_entity_poly.pdbx_strand_id
1 'polypeptide(L)'
;MRRGFTLLEVLLVIVLMGVISGVGFPLFKNYQNNVDLDAAQDQVIQGVRRAQFLAQSGAQDSDWGYSVEYGVVFKGSNYAERDPAFDESYPMSDGIAKSGTMEISFAVFTGDSSTVGSVLLELGNYSVVVHVGTEVGVIQGEDDSFFICHNPGEEDEKTLRVSESAWPGHEKHGDTIGACLDDDD
;
A
#
# COMPACT_ATOMS: atom_id res chain seq x y z
N MET A 1 -28.25 -26.42 43.96
CA MET A 1 -26.79 -26.23 43.89
C MET A 1 -26.44 -25.71 42.50
N ARG A 2 -25.90 -24.49 42.37
CA ARG A 2 -25.37 -24.01 41.10
C ARG A 2 -23.99 -24.63 40.92
N ARG A 3 -23.81 -25.45 39.89
CA ARG A 3 -22.50 -26.00 39.54
C ARG A 3 -21.64 -24.83 39.05
N GLY A 4 -20.51 -24.58 39.73
CA GLY A 4 -19.52 -23.59 39.31
C GLY A 4 -18.48 -24.22 38.36
N PHE A 5 -17.62 -23.38 37.77
CA PHE A 5 -16.51 -23.81 36.93
C PHE A 5 -15.42 -24.50 37.76
N THR A 6 -14.82 -25.55 37.21
CA THR A 6 -13.65 -26.21 37.81
C THR A 6 -12.36 -25.43 37.53
N LEU A 7 -11.36 -25.57 38.40
CA LEU A 7 -10.04 -24.95 38.19
C LEU A 7 -9.41 -25.41 36.86
N LEU A 8 -9.64 -26.67 36.47
CA LEU A 8 -9.14 -27.22 35.21
C LEU A 8 -9.85 -26.62 33.99
N GLU A 9 -11.16 -26.37 34.05
CA GLU A 9 -11.88 -25.63 32.98
C GLU A 9 -11.34 -24.21 32.81
N VAL A 10 -11.10 -23.50 33.93
CA VAL A 10 -10.55 -22.13 33.86
C VAL A 10 -9.16 -22.13 33.23
N LEU A 11 -8.28 -23.06 33.62
CA LEU A 11 -6.96 -23.19 33.01
C LEU A 11 -7.05 -23.53 31.51
N LEU A 12 -7.96 -24.43 31.13
CA LEU A 12 -8.13 -24.84 29.74
C LEU A 12 -8.63 -23.67 28.87
N VAL A 13 -9.55 -22.84 29.37
CA VAL A 13 -10.01 -21.64 28.64
C VAL A 13 -8.87 -20.63 28.45
N ILE A 14 -8.03 -20.41 29.45
CA ILE A 14 -6.89 -19.49 29.35
C ILE A 14 -5.88 -19.99 28.30
N VAL A 15 -5.58 -21.28 28.30
CA VAL A 15 -4.68 -21.89 27.30
C VAL A 15 -5.27 -21.75 25.90
N LEU A 16 -6.54 -22.05 25.70
CA LEU A 16 -7.20 -21.91 24.41
C LEU A 16 -7.22 -20.45 23.94
N MET A 17 -7.51 -19.50 24.83
CA MET A 17 -7.43 -18.07 24.51
C MET A 17 -6.01 -17.66 24.10
N GLY A 18 -4.99 -18.14 24.80
CA GLY A 18 -3.59 -17.88 24.46
C GLY A 18 -3.23 -18.40 23.07
N VAL A 19 -3.66 -19.61 22.72
CA VAL A 19 -3.43 -20.21 21.39
C VAL A 19 -4.16 -19.41 20.30
N ILE A 20 -5.43 -19.06 20.51
CA ILE A 20 -6.22 -18.29 19.53
C ILE A 20 -5.61 -16.90 19.34
N SER A 21 -5.24 -16.21 20.41
CA SER A 21 -4.60 -14.90 20.31
C SER A 21 -3.24 -14.96 19.63
N GLY A 22 -2.44 -15.99 19.91
CA GLY A 22 -1.12 -16.17 19.31
C GLY A 22 -1.17 -16.33 17.78
N VAL A 23 -2.19 -17.01 17.25
CA VAL A 23 -2.37 -17.18 15.80
C VAL A 23 -3.22 -16.05 15.19
N GLY A 24 -4.25 -15.59 15.90
CA GLY A 24 -5.21 -14.61 15.38
C GLY A 24 -4.62 -13.20 15.23
N PHE A 25 -3.72 -12.79 16.13
CA PHE A 25 -3.12 -11.47 16.09
C PHE A 25 -2.26 -11.22 14.84
N PRO A 26 -1.27 -12.07 14.49
CA PRO A 26 -0.47 -11.84 13.28
C PRO A 26 -1.29 -11.87 12.00
N LEU A 27 -2.29 -12.78 11.90
CA LEU A 27 -3.19 -12.83 10.75
C LEU A 27 -4.01 -11.55 10.59
N PHE A 28 -4.59 -11.04 11.68
CA PHE A 28 -5.32 -9.79 11.66
C PHE A 28 -4.43 -8.61 11.28
N LYS A 29 -3.18 -8.58 11.78
CA LYS A 29 -2.25 -7.50 11.47
C LYS A 29 -1.85 -7.49 9.99
N ASN A 30 -1.63 -8.66 9.38
CA ASN A 30 -1.35 -8.78 7.95
C ASN A 30 -2.54 -8.31 7.10
N TYR A 31 -3.75 -8.74 7.45
CA TYR A 31 -4.96 -8.29 6.76
C TYR A 31 -5.13 -6.76 6.83
N GLN A 32 -4.87 -6.16 7.98
CA GLN A 32 -4.94 -4.72 8.14
C GLN A 32 -3.93 -3.99 7.24
N ASN A 33 -2.70 -4.51 7.13
CA ASN A 33 -1.68 -3.88 6.28
C ASN A 33 -2.09 -3.89 4.79
N ASN A 34 -2.75 -4.94 4.29
CA ASN A 34 -3.26 -4.98 2.91
C ASN A 34 -4.35 -3.95 2.70
N VAL A 35 -5.34 -3.89 3.60
CA VAL A 35 -6.44 -2.92 3.51
C VAL A 35 -5.90 -1.48 3.56
N ASP A 36 -4.90 -1.21 4.40
CA ASP A 36 -4.28 0.11 4.49
C ASP A 36 -3.52 0.48 3.20
N LEU A 37 -2.86 -0.48 2.53
CA LEU A 37 -2.18 -0.27 1.25
C LEU A 37 -3.15 -0.05 0.09
N ASP A 38 -4.22 -0.84 0.01
CA ASP A 38 -5.29 -0.69 -0.98
C ASP A 38 -5.93 0.70 -0.86
N ALA A 39 -6.27 1.10 0.37
CA ALA A 39 -6.78 2.44 0.65
C ALA A 39 -5.80 3.54 0.22
N ALA A 40 -4.50 3.36 0.46
CA ALA A 40 -3.48 4.33 0.08
C ALA A 40 -3.25 4.40 -1.43
N GLN A 41 -3.28 3.27 -2.13
CA GLN A 41 -3.31 3.22 -3.60
C GLN A 41 -4.48 4.06 -4.12
N ASP A 42 -5.67 3.85 -3.57
CA ASP A 42 -6.86 4.61 -3.93
C ASP A 42 -6.71 6.11 -3.66
N GLN A 43 -6.12 6.51 -2.53
CA GLN A 43 -5.84 7.93 -2.24
C GLN A 43 -4.91 8.55 -3.29
N VAL A 44 -3.85 7.84 -3.70
CA VAL A 44 -2.93 8.32 -4.74
C VAL A 44 -3.65 8.43 -6.08
N ILE A 45 -4.40 7.39 -6.49
CA ILE A 45 -5.16 7.40 -7.75
C ILE A 45 -6.17 8.56 -7.77
N GLN A 46 -6.92 8.74 -6.69
CA GLN A 46 -7.92 9.80 -6.57
C GLN A 46 -7.29 11.18 -6.58
N GLY A 47 -6.22 11.39 -5.81
CA GLY A 47 -5.51 12.66 -5.75
C GLY A 47 -4.92 13.06 -7.11
N VAL A 48 -4.24 12.13 -7.79
CA VAL A 48 -3.68 12.39 -9.13
C VAL A 48 -4.77 12.70 -10.15
N ARG A 49 -5.86 11.91 -10.18
CA ARG A 49 -7.01 12.17 -11.09
C ARG A 49 -7.70 13.49 -10.78
N ARG A 50 -7.79 13.86 -9.50
CA ARG A 50 -8.36 15.14 -9.07
C ARG A 50 -7.52 16.31 -9.57
N ALA A 51 -6.20 16.25 -9.38
CA ALA A 51 -5.28 17.26 -9.88
C ALA A 51 -5.38 17.42 -11.40
N GLN A 52 -5.38 16.30 -12.14
CA GLN A 52 -5.53 16.31 -13.59
C GLN A 52 -6.85 16.94 -14.04
N PHE A 53 -7.97 16.58 -13.41
CA PHE A 53 -9.28 17.15 -13.73
C PHE A 53 -9.32 18.67 -13.47
N LEU A 54 -8.74 19.13 -12.37
CA LEU A 54 -8.66 20.56 -12.05
C LEU A 54 -7.85 21.33 -13.11
N ALA A 55 -6.69 20.80 -13.52
CA ALA A 55 -5.89 21.38 -14.60
C ALA A 55 -6.65 21.42 -15.94
N GLN A 56 -7.28 20.32 -16.36
CA GLN A 56 -8.03 20.23 -17.62
C GLN A 56 -9.24 21.17 -17.66
N SER A 57 -9.91 21.35 -16.53
CA SER A 57 -11.04 22.27 -16.43
C SER A 57 -10.63 23.75 -16.42
N GLY A 58 -9.33 24.05 -16.39
CA GLY A 58 -8.82 25.43 -16.26
C GLY A 58 -9.13 26.03 -14.88
N ALA A 59 -9.32 25.19 -13.85
CA ALA A 59 -9.70 25.66 -12.53
C ALA A 59 -8.64 26.64 -11.99
N GLN A 60 -9.08 27.84 -11.60
CA GLN A 60 -8.21 28.90 -11.08
C GLN A 60 -7.09 29.35 -12.04
N ASP A 61 -7.20 29.06 -13.36
CA ASP A 61 -6.22 29.44 -14.39
C ASP A 61 -4.76 29.08 -14.02
N SER A 62 -4.59 27.89 -13.43
CA SER A 62 -3.31 27.42 -12.89
C SER A 62 -3.10 25.95 -13.19
N ASP A 63 -1.82 25.55 -13.21
CA ASP A 63 -1.42 24.16 -13.11
C ASP A 63 -1.86 23.59 -11.75
N TRP A 64 -2.07 22.27 -11.73
CA TRP A 64 -2.43 21.52 -10.54
C TRP A 64 -1.60 20.26 -10.44
N GLY A 65 -1.27 19.85 -9.22
CA GLY A 65 -0.50 18.64 -9.00
C GLY A 65 -0.93 17.86 -7.78
N TYR A 66 -0.32 16.70 -7.61
CA TYR A 66 -0.47 15.85 -6.44
C TYR A 66 0.91 15.52 -5.86
N SER A 67 1.07 15.76 -4.56
CA SER A 67 2.25 15.34 -3.80
C SER A 67 1.93 14.03 -3.08
N VAL A 68 2.64 12.97 -3.46
CA VAL A 68 2.55 11.65 -2.81
C VAL A 68 3.16 11.71 -1.41
N GLU A 69 4.26 12.44 -1.25
CA GLU A 69 4.95 12.62 0.02
C GLU A 69 3.98 13.09 1.11
N TYR A 70 3.23 14.15 0.81
CA TYR A 70 2.31 14.78 1.76
C TYR A 70 0.85 14.33 1.62
N GLY A 71 0.50 13.61 0.56
CA GLY A 71 -0.88 13.23 0.27
C GLY A 71 -1.77 14.45 0.02
N VAL A 72 -1.33 15.38 -0.83
CA VAL A 72 -2.03 16.66 -1.06
C VAL A 72 -2.15 16.95 -2.55
N VAL A 73 -3.37 17.26 -3.00
CA VAL A 73 -3.60 17.95 -4.28
C VAL A 73 -3.35 19.43 -4.05
N PHE A 74 -2.55 20.04 -4.91
CA PHE A 74 -2.12 21.42 -4.77
C PHE A 74 -2.31 22.21 -6.06
N LYS A 75 -2.52 23.52 -5.92
CA LYS A 75 -2.53 24.47 -7.04
C LYS A 75 -1.14 25.08 -7.19
N GLY A 76 -0.53 24.92 -8.37
CA GLY A 76 0.79 25.46 -8.68
C GLY A 76 1.57 24.56 -9.65
N SER A 77 2.72 25.07 -10.11
CA SER A 77 3.67 24.37 -10.99
C SER A 77 4.35 23.17 -10.31
N ASN A 78 4.56 23.25 -9.00
CA ASN A 78 5.13 22.23 -8.12
C ASN A 78 4.67 22.44 -6.67
N TYR A 79 4.90 21.48 -5.79
CA TYR A 79 4.40 21.54 -4.40
C TYR A 79 5.05 22.66 -3.57
N ALA A 80 6.31 23.00 -3.86
CA ALA A 80 7.04 24.04 -3.13
C ALA A 80 6.52 25.45 -3.44
N GLU A 81 6.09 25.68 -4.68
CA GLU A 81 5.53 26.95 -5.17
C GLU A 81 4.00 27.02 -5.07
N ARG A 82 3.37 26.03 -4.43
CA ARG A 82 1.91 25.95 -4.36
C ARG A 82 1.29 27.12 -3.59
N ASP A 83 0.01 27.33 -3.84
CA ASP A 83 -0.87 28.16 -3.01
C ASP A 83 -1.61 27.29 -1.98
N PRO A 84 -1.24 27.33 -0.68
CA PRO A 84 -1.80 26.44 0.33
C PRO A 84 -3.30 26.66 0.60
N ALA A 85 -3.88 27.77 0.14
CA ALA A 85 -5.32 28.03 0.31
C ALA A 85 -6.21 27.07 -0.50
N PHE A 86 -5.62 26.35 -1.46
CA PHE A 86 -6.31 25.41 -2.34
C PHE A 86 -5.88 23.95 -2.14
N ASP A 87 -5.12 23.66 -1.07
CA ASP A 87 -4.68 22.31 -0.76
C ASP A 87 -5.89 21.40 -0.43
N GLU A 88 -6.02 20.28 -1.14
CA GLU A 88 -6.98 19.22 -0.81
C GLU A 88 -6.20 17.99 -0.26
N SER A 89 -6.53 17.55 0.95
CA SER A 89 -5.82 16.45 1.62
C SER A 89 -6.43 15.08 1.31
N TYR A 90 -5.55 14.13 1.00
CA TYR A 90 -5.79 12.72 0.77
C TYR A 90 -4.88 11.91 1.72
N PRO A 91 -5.25 11.83 3.01
CA PRO A 91 -4.39 11.24 4.04
C PRO A 91 -4.24 9.73 3.84
N MET A 92 -3.02 9.25 4.03
CA MET A 92 -2.66 7.83 4.04
C MET A 92 -2.16 7.45 5.43
N SER A 93 -2.13 6.15 5.75
CA SER A 93 -1.57 5.66 7.01
C SER A 93 -0.08 6.03 7.12
N ASP A 94 0.34 6.58 8.27
CA ASP A 94 1.73 7.03 8.51
C ASP A 94 2.77 5.89 8.43
N GLY A 95 2.32 4.64 8.55
CA GLY A 95 3.19 3.47 8.43
C GLY A 95 3.63 3.15 7.00
N ILE A 96 3.02 3.78 5.99
CA ILE A 96 3.26 3.49 4.58
C ILE A 96 4.52 4.21 4.11
N ALA A 97 5.54 3.43 3.76
CA ALA A 97 6.73 3.93 3.09
C ALA A 97 6.40 4.24 1.62
N LYS A 98 6.92 5.35 1.11
CA LYS A 98 6.62 5.89 -0.23
C LYS A 98 7.94 6.11 -0.96
N SER A 99 8.00 5.73 -2.23
CA SER A 99 9.18 5.95 -3.06
C SER A 99 8.83 6.04 -4.55
N GLY A 100 9.85 6.37 -5.37
CA GLY A 100 9.67 6.61 -6.80
C GLY A 100 9.25 8.05 -7.08
N THR A 101 8.16 8.23 -7.81
CA THR A 101 7.66 9.57 -8.19
C THR A 101 6.88 10.19 -7.04
N MET A 102 7.45 11.20 -6.39
CA MET A 102 6.84 11.79 -5.19
C MET A 102 5.94 13.01 -5.47
N GLU A 103 5.98 13.51 -6.70
CA GLU A 103 5.20 14.67 -7.14
C GLU A 103 4.87 14.54 -8.63
N ILE A 104 3.64 14.90 -8.97
CA ILE A 104 3.13 14.89 -10.35
C ILE A 104 2.35 16.19 -10.54
N SER A 105 2.73 17.03 -11.51
CA SER A 105 1.97 18.23 -11.88
C SER A 105 1.39 18.10 -13.28
N PHE A 106 0.31 18.83 -13.53
CA PHE A 106 -0.47 18.79 -14.76
C PHE A 106 -0.64 20.21 -15.30
N ALA A 107 -0.31 20.39 -16.57
CA ALA A 107 -0.44 21.67 -17.24
C ALA A 107 -1.92 22.06 -17.40
N VAL A 108 -2.25 23.33 -17.12
CA VAL A 108 -3.60 23.87 -17.31
C VAL A 108 -4.11 23.69 -18.74
N PHE A 109 -5.40 23.45 -18.90
CA PHE A 109 -6.14 23.18 -20.15
C PHE A 109 -5.83 21.87 -20.86
N THR A 110 -4.57 21.40 -20.88
CA THR A 110 -4.23 20.13 -21.54
C THR A 110 -4.31 18.95 -20.58
N GLY A 111 -3.97 19.17 -19.31
CA GLY A 111 -3.83 18.09 -18.32
C GLY A 111 -2.67 17.16 -18.63
N ASP A 112 -1.67 17.64 -19.39
CA ASP A 112 -0.45 16.89 -19.69
C ASP A 112 0.37 16.76 -18.42
N SER A 113 0.78 15.52 -18.10
CA SER A 113 1.62 15.25 -16.95
C SER A 113 3.03 15.81 -17.17
N SER A 114 3.60 16.45 -16.14
CA SER A 114 4.99 16.89 -16.09
C SER A 114 5.97 15.72 -16.08
N THR A 115 5.52 14.55 -15.63
CA THR A 115 6.36 13.39 -15.29
C THR A 115 5.67 12.08 -15.68
N VAL A 116 6.46 11.14 -16.19
CA VAL A 116 6.06 9.72 -16.31
C VAL A 116 6.90 8.92 -15.32
N GLY A 117 6.27 8.03 -14.59
CA GLY A 117 6.97 7.21 -13.60
C GLY A 117 6.00 6.34 -12.81
N SER A 118 6.52 5.71 -11.76
CA SER A 118 5.72 4.93 -10.84
C SER A 118 5.89 5.43 -9.40
N VAL A 119 4.84 5.24 -8.62
CA VAL A 119 4.83 5.42 -7.17
C VAL A 119 4.83 4.02 -6.56
N LEU A 120 5.77 3.76 -5.65
CA LEU A 120 5.80 2.53 -4.87
C LEU A 120 5.38 2.85 -3.44
N LEU A 121 4.36 2.14 -2.96
CA LEU A 121 3.87 2.18 -1.59
C LEU A 121 4.21 0.85 -0.91
N GLU A 122 4.72 0.88 0.31
CA GLU A 122 5.12 -0.33 1.05
C GLU A 122 4.67 -0.26 2.51
N LEU A 123 4.18 -1.39 3.05
CA LEU A 123 3.77 -1.52 4.45
C LEU A 123 4.07 -2.94 4.95
N GLY A 124 5.10 -3.06 5.77
CA GLY A 124 5.60 -4.36 6.23
C GLY A 124 6.13 -5.19 5.05
N ASN A 125 5.54 -6.37 4.82
CA ASN A 125 5.92 -7.25 3.71
C ASN A 125 5.11 -7.02 2.43
N TYR A 126 4.15 -6.08 2.47
CA TYR A 126 3.23 -5.80 1.37
C TYR A 126 3.58 -4.50 0.69
N SER A 127 3.14 -4.40 -0.56
CA SER A 127 3.58 -3.32 -1.42
C SER A 127 2.79 -3.26 -2.70
N VAL A 128 2.64 -2.05 -3.22
CA VAL A 128 1.82 -1.80 -4.39
C VAL A 128 2.42 -0.69 -5.26
N VAL A 129 2.34 -0.86 -6.57
CA VAL A 129 2.89 0.07 -7.55
C VAL A 129 1.77 0.76 -8.30
N VAL A 130 1.85 2.08 -8.37
CA VAL A 130 0.92 2.94 -9.12
C VAL A 130 1.66 3.59 -10.28
N HIS A 131 1.29 3.25 -11.50
CA HIS A 131 1.93 3.78 -12.71
C HIS A 131 1.27 5.07 -13.19
N VAL A 132 2.07 6.10 -13.43
CA VAL A 132 1.66 7.45 -13.88
C VAL A 132 2.22 7.69 -15.29
N GLY A 133 1.34 7.82 -16.28
CA GLY A 133 1.70 7.89 -17.71
C GLY A 133 1.23 9.16 -18.43
N THR A 134 1.70 9.33 -19.68
CA THR A 134 1.43 10.48 -20.55
C THR A 134 0.07 10.44 -21.27
N GLU A 135 -0.64 9.32 -21.28
CA GLU A 135 -1.98 9.22 -21.87
C GLU A 135 -3.02 8.99 -20.78
N VAL A 136 -3.66 10.10 -20.36
CA VAL A 136 -4.93 10.16 -19.61
C VAL A 136 -5.08 9.16 -18.47
N GLY A 137 -4.45 9.51 -17.34
CA GLY A 137 -4.84 9.03 -16.02
C GLY A 137 -4.12 7.76 -15.58
N VAL A 138 -3.75 7.74 -14.30
CA VAL A 138 -3.17 6.58 -13.59
C VAL A 138 -3.72 5.25 -14.13
N ILE A 139 -2.85 4.48 -14.80
CA ILE A 139 -3.26 3.47 -15.79
C ILE A 139 -3.59 2.13 -15.12
N GLN A 140 -2.95 1.82 -13.98
CA GLN A 140 -3.26 0.63 -13.17
C GLN A 140 -2.64 0.81 -11.79
N GLY A 141 -3.43 0.56 -10.76
CA GLY A 141 -2.89 -0.03 -9.55
C GLY A 141 -2.51 -1.47 -9.90
N GLU A 142 -1.24 -1.82 -9.80
CA GLU A 142 -0.84 -3.22 -9.95
C GLU A 142 -1.40 -4.04 -8.78
N ASP A 143 -1.64 -5.34 -8.98
CA ASP A 143 -2.08 -6.24 -7.90
C ASP A 143 -1.16 -6.08 -6.69
N ASP A 144 -1.72 -6.08 -5.48
CA ASP A 144 -0.95 -6.08 -4.25
C ASP A 144 0.11 -7.19 -4.30
N SER A 145 1.33 -6.83 -3.94
CA SER A 145 2.48 -7.73 -3.98
C SER A 145 3.12 -7.85 -2.61
N PHE A 146 3.65 -9.02 -2.31
CA PHE A 146 4.31 -9.27 -1.04
C PHE A 146 5.54 -10.16 -1.20
N PHE A 147 6.40 -10.10 -0.19
CA PHE A 147 7.55 -10.99 -0.10
C PHE A 147 7.13 -12.39 0.31
N ILE A 148 7.68 -13.38 -0.39
CA ILE A 148 7.62 -14.80 -0.03
C ILE A 148 9.03 -15.37 0.09
N CYS A 149 9.18 -16.37 0.94
CA CYS A 149 10.32 -17.24 0.93
C CYS A 149 10.00 -18.39 0.00
N HIS A 150 10.59 -18.32 -1.20
CA HIS A 150 10.43 -19.32 -2.22
C HIS A 150 11.38 -20.48 -1.95
N ASN A 151 10.86 -21.72 -1.95
CA ASN A 151 11.64 -22.93 -1.68
C ASN A 151 11.67 -23.86 -2.92
N PRO A 152 12.63 -23.68 -3.84
CA PRO A 152 12.74 -24.51 -5.04
C PRO A 152 13.40 -25.88 -4.81
N GLY A 153 13.90 -26.18 -3.60
CA GLY A 153 14.67 -27.39 -3.27
C GLY A 153 15.58 -27.19 -2.04
N GLU A 154 16.32 -28.23 -1.64
CA GLU A 154 17.24 -28.13 -0.48
C GLU A 154 18.27 -27.00 -0.68
N GLU A 155 18.35 -26.09 0.30
CA GLU A 155 19.34 -25.01 0.42
C GLU A 155 19.31 -23.90 -0.66
N ASP A 156 18.28 -23.85 -1.50
CA ASP A 156 18.14 -22.83 -2.56
C ASP A 156 17.02 -21.81 -2.28
N GLU A 157 16.69 -21.59 -0.99
CA GLU A 157 15.63 -20.66 -0.64
C GLU A 157 15.95 -19.23 -1.05
N LYS A 158 14.92 -18.51 -1.50
CA LYS A 158 15.10 -17.14 -1.98
C LYS A 158 13.90 -16.27 -1.68
N THR A 159 14.17 -15.08 -1.16
CA THR A 159 13.16 -14.03 -1.04
C THR A 159 12.74 -13.55 -2.43
N LEU A 160 11.48 -13.75 -2.79
CA LEU A 160 10.86 -13.25 -4.01
C LEU A 160 9.72 -12.30 -3.68
N ARG A 161 9.48 -11.30 -4.52
CA ARG A 161 8.25 -10.53 -4.51
C ARG A 161 7.29 -11.13 -5.53
N VAL A 162 6.07 -11.45 -5.10
CA VAL A 162 5.01 -12.03 -5.95
C VAL A 162 3.71 -11.26 -5.78
N SER A 163 2.85 -11.27 -6.79
CA SER A 163 1.49 -10.72 -6.66
C SER A 163 0.62 -11.63 -5.79
N GLU A 164 -0.38 -11.05 -5.14
CA GLU A 164 -1.37 -11.79 -4.35
C GLU A 164 -2.10 -12.84 -5.22
N SER A 165 -2.36 -12.50 -6.48
CA SER A 165 -2.95 -13.39 -7.47
C SER A 165 -2.09 -14.63 -7.79
N ALA A 166 -0.77 -14.54 -7.63
CA ALA A 166 0.15 -15.65 -7.84
C ALA A 166 0.28 -16.57 -6.61
N TRP A 167 -0.08 -16.10 -5.41
CA TRP A 167 0.13 -16.82 -4.15
C TRP A 167 -0.48 -18.23 -4.10
N PRO A 168 -1.73 -18.49 -4.56
CA PRO A 168 -2.29 -19.84 -4.52
C PRO A 168 -1.49 -20.88 -5.33
N GLY A 169 -0.66 -20.43 -6.27
CA GLY A 169 0.31 -21.26 -6.97
C GLY A 169 1.54 -21.53 -6.10
N HIS A 170 2.15 -20.47 -5.56
CA HIS A 170 3.34 -20.55 -4.69
C HIS A 170 3.11 -21.36 -3.41
N GLU A 171 1.98 -21.18 -2.74
CA GLU A 171 1.60 -21.90 -1.51
C GLU A 171 1.64 -23.43 -1.70
N LYS A 172 1.25 -23.93 -2.87
CA LYS A 172 1.22 -25.37 -3.17
C LYS A 172 2.60 -25.98 -3.38
N HIS A 173 3.61 -25.14 -3.59
CA HIS A 173 4.99 -25.55 -3.88
C HIS A 173 5.90 -25.46 -2.65
N GLY A 174 5.37 -25.11 -1.46
CA GLY A 174 6.13 -25.08 -0.21
C GLY A 174 6.68 -23.69 0.15
N ASP A 175 6.29 -22.66 -0.59
CA ASP A 175 6.67 -21.28 -0.31
C ASP A 175 5.93 -20.76 0.94
N THR A 176 6.56 -19.83 1.66
CA THR A 176 5.95 -19.19 2.85
C THR A 176 5.85 -17.68 2.67
N ILE A 177 4.86 -17.05 3.31
CA ILE A 177 4.71 -15.58 3.29
C ILE A 177 5.77 -14.93 4.19
N GLY A 178 6.45 -13.91 3.68
CA GLY A 178 7.54 -13.20 4.34
C GLY A 178 8.86 -13.38 3.58
N ALA A 179 9.87 -12.58 3.91
CA ALA A 179 11.23 -12.87 3.44
C ALA A 179 11.72 -14.21 4.02
N CYS A 180 12.68 -14.85 3.34
CA CYS A 180 13.40 -15.97 3.96
C CYS A 180 14.11 -15.49 5.23
N LEU A 181 14.27 -16.40 6.18
CA LEU A 181 15.11 -16.13 7.33
C LEU A 181 16.54 -16.14 6.79
N ASP A 182 17.24 -15.01 6.85
CA ASP A 182 18.67 -15.03 6.54
C ASP A 182 19.34 -16.02 7.52
N ASP A 183 20.07 -17.00 7.00
CA ASP A 183 20.90 -17.96 7.79
C ASP A 183 22.07 -17.26 8.54
N ASP A 184 22.01 -15.95 8.74
CA ASP A 184 22.98 -15.16 9.49
C ASP A 184 22.55 -15.03 10.98
N ASP A 185 22.67 -16.14 11.72
CA ASP A 185 22.90 -16.15 13.19
C ASP A 185 23.75 -17.38 13.63
#